data_AF-S6ABM8-F1
#
_entry.id   AF-S6ABM8-F1
#
_cell.length_a   1.000
_cell.length_b   1.000
_cell.length_c   1.000
_cell.angle_alpha   90.00
_cell.angle_beta   90.00
_cell.angle_gamma   90.00
#
_symmetry.space_group_name_H-M   'P 1'
#
loop_
_entity.id
_entity.type
_entity.pdbx_description
1 polymer ?
#
loop_
_entity_poly.entity_id
_entity_poly.type
_entity_poly.pdbx_seq_one_letter_code
_entity_poly.pdbx_strand_id
1 'polypeptide(L)' 'MRWHGYRSENRYIVFQCLQHTLDFGPAHWRILALCHERRNLAEYEGHLEIDEQLVKELVQVADLLLEKVSALAPLP' A
#
# COMPACT_ATOMS: atom_id res chain seq x y z
N MET A 1 -0.83 -11.93 -2.79
CA MET A 1 -2.24 -12.34 -2.53
C MET A 1 -3.00 -12.59 -3.82
N ARG A 2 -3.33 -11.55 -4.61
CA ARG A 2 -4.12 -11.74 -5.85
C ARG A 2 -3.42 -12.56 -6.93
N TRP A 3 -2.09 -12.43 -7.02
CA TRP A 3 -1.27 -13.29 -7.88
C TRP A 3 -1.41 -14.79 -7.57
N HIS A 4 -1.75 -15.13 -6.33
CA HIS A 4 -2.02 -16.51 -5.89
C HIS A 4 -3.52 -16.81 -5.73
N GLY A 5 -4.40 -16.01 -6.35
CA GLY A 5 -5.86 -16.20 -6.28
C GLY A 5 -6.53 -15.71 -4.98
N TYR A 6 -5.78 -15.19 -4.00
CA TYR A 6 -6.36 -14.70 -2.75
C TYR A 6 -6.82 -13.24 -2.84
N ARG A 7 -8.02 -12.97 -2.31
CA ARG A 7 -8.60 -11.63 -2.20
C ARG A 7 -9.08 -11.37 -0.77
N SER A 8 -8.34 -10.53 -0.05
CA SER A 8 -8.77 -9.98 1.24
C SER A 8 -9.58 -8.70 1.02
N GLU A 9 -10.61 -8.50 1.84
CA GLU A 9 -11.34 -7.23 1.93
C GLU A 9 -10.67 -6.24 2.89
N ASN A 10 -9.87 -6.73 3.84
CA ASN A 10 -9.10 -5.91 4.76
C ASN A 10 -7.77 -5.48 4.12
N ARG A 11 -7.66 -4.18 3.77
CA ARG A 11 -6.49 -3.59 3.12
C ARG A 11 -5.26 -3.53 4.01
N TYR A 12 -5.44 -3.36 5.32
CA TYR A 12 -4.33 -3.39 6.27
C TYR A 12 -3.61 -4.74 6.24
N ILE A 13 -4.36 -5.85 6.23
CA ILE A 13 -3.79 -7.20 6.07
C ILE A 13 -3.09 -7.34 4.71
N VAL A 14 -3.67 -6.80 3.63
CA VAL A 14 -3.02 -6.82 2.31
C VAL A 14 -1.66 -6.13 2.34
N PHE A 15 -1.55 -4.98 3.01
CA PHE A 15 -0.29 -4.25 3.14
C PHE A 15 0.73 -5.01 3.99
N GLN A 16 0.31 -5.60 5.12
CA GLN A 16 1.19 -6.43 5.97
C GLN A 16 1.76 -7.62 5.19
N CYS A 17 0.96 -8.25 4.33
CA CYS A 17 1.41 -9.38 3.52
C CYS A 17 2.48 -9.00 2.48
N LEU A 18 2.68 -7.71 2.15
CA LEU A 18 3.73 -7.29 1.21
C LEU A 18 5.13 -7.64 1.71
N GLN A 19 5.35 -7.64 3.02
CA GLN A 19 6.61 -8.08 3.62
C GLN A 19 6.93 -9.53 3.25
N HIS A 20 5.93 -10.40 3.30
CA HIS A 20 6.13 -11.83 3.06
C HIS A 20 6.12 -12.22 1.58
N THR A 21 5.55 -11.37 0.72
CA THR A 21 5.35 -11.69 -0.70
C THR A 21 6.29 -10.94 -1.65
N LEU A 22 6.75 -9.74 -1.27
CA LEU A 22 7.61 -8.89 -2.10
C LEU A 22 8.85 -8.37 -1.35
N ASP A 23 9.11 -8.89 -0.14
CA ASP A 23 10.14 -8.37 0.76
C ASP A 23 10.02 -6.85 0.94
N PHE A 24 8.77 -6.40 1.12
CA PHE A 24 8.43 -4.99 1.28
C PHE A 24 8.24 -4.71 2.77
N GLY A 25 9.31 -4.30 3.45
CA GLY A 25 9.35 -4.21 4.91
C GLY A 25 8.37 -3.21 5.54
N PRO A 26 8.24 -3.24 6.89
CA PRO A 26 7.28 -2.41 7.65
C PRO A 26 7.37 -0.92 7.42
N ALA A 27 8.56 -0.38 7.19
CA ALA A 27 8.74 1.05 6.92
C ALA A 27 7.94 1.49 5.69
N HIS A 28 7.88 0.66 4.65
CA HIS A 28 7.22 1.00 3.40
C HIS A 28 5.72 0.72 3.43
N TRP A 29 5.29 -0.48 3.86
CA TRP A 29 3.86 -0.81 3.80
C TRP A 29 3.02 -0.02 4.82
N ARG A 30 3.62 0.48 5.91
CA ARG A 30 2.94 1.34 6.88
C ARG A 30 2.55 2.70 6.29
N ILE A 31 3.34 3.24 5.36
CA ILE A 31 3.01 4.49 4.65
C ILE A 31 1.74 4.28 3.81
N LEU A 32 1.63 3.15 3.10
CA LEU A 32 0.42 2.79 2.34
C LEU A 32 -0.80 2.66 3.26
N ALA A 33 -0.63 2.01 4.41
CA ALA A 33 -1.70 1.83 5.40
C ALA A 33 -2.17 3.17 5.98
N LEU A 34 -1.24 4.04 6.39
CA LEU A 34 -1.54 5.36 6.93
C LEU A 34 -2.26 6.24 5.89
N CYS A 35 -1.79 6.25 4.64
CA CYS A 35 -2.45 7.00 3.57
C CYS A 35 -3.85 6.47 3.27
N HIS A 36 -4.04 5.15 3.32
CA HIS A 36 -5.35 4.52 3.15
C HIS A 36 -6.32 4.90 4.28
N GLU A 37 -5.85 4.90 5.53
CA GLU A 37 -6.62 5.33 6.70
C GLU A 37 -7.00 6.81 6.62
N ARG A 38 -6.06 7.71 6.34
CA ARG A 38 -6.31 9.16 6.20
C ARG A 38 -7.31 9.47 5.09
N ARG A 39 -7.18 8.81 3.94
CA ARG A 39 -8.13 8.96 2.83
C ARG A 39 -9.53 8.50 3.24
N ASN A 40 -9.63 7.35 3.92
CA ASN A 40 -10.90 6.87 4.43
C ASN A 40 -11.51 7.87 5.43
N LEU A 41 -10.74 8.36 6.41
CA LEU A 41 -11.21 9.37 7.37
C LEU A 41 -11.71 10.63 6.68
N ALA A 42 -10.98 11.15 5.69
CA ALA A 42 -11.41 12.32 4.92
C ALA A 42 -12.70 12.07 4.13
N GLU A 43 -12.89 10.88 3.56
CA GLU A 43 -14.14 10.49 2.90
C GLU A 43 -15.33 10.45 3.88
N TYR A 44 -15.09 10.06 5.14
CA TYR A 44 -16.13 9.96 6.18
C TYR A 44 -16.41 11.27 6.92
N GLU A 45 -15.38 12.06 7.24
CA GLU A 45 -15.48 13.25 8.09
C GLU A 45 -15.46 14.57 7.29
N GLY A 46 -15.14 14.52 5.99
CA GLY A 46 -15.18 15.67 5.08
C GLY A 46 -14.04 16.68 5.24
N HIS A 47 -13.16 16.50 6.22
CA HIS A 47 -11.96 17.32 6.41
C HIS A 47 -10.72 16.53 5.95
N LEU A 48 -10.06 17.02 4.90
CA LEU A 48 -8.82 16.45 4.40
C LEU A 48 -7.64 17.33 4.81
N GLU A 49 -6.85 16.86 5.77
CA GLU A 49 -5.53 17.45 6.04
C GLU A 49 -4.50 16.79 5.12
N ILE A 50 -3.96 17.57 4.17
CA ILE A 50 -2.94 17.09 3.24
C ILE A 50 -1.57 17.40 3.82
N ASP A 51 -0.84 16.34 4.14
CA ASP A 51 0.56 16.38 4.52
C ASP A 51 1.41 16.17 3.25
N GLU A 52 2.01 17.23 2.72
CA GLU A 52 2.79 17.20 1.48
C GLU A 52 3.99 16.23 1.56
N GLN A 53 4.60 16.11 2.74
CA GLN A 53 5.71 15.19 2.96
C GLN A 53 5.22 13.75 2.91
N LEU A 54 4.08 13.45 3.54
CA LEU A 54 3.47 12.13 3.43
C LEU A 54 3.09 11.79 1.99
N VAL A 55 2.54 12.74 1.23
CA VAL A 55 2.21 12.52 -0.19
C VAL A 55 3.45 12.18 -1.00
N LYS A 56 4.56 12.88 -0.77
CA LYS A 56 5.84 12.57 -1.43
C LYS A 56 6.34 11.17 -1.07
N GLU A 57 6.27 10.79 0.19
CA GLU A 57 6.64 9.44 0.65
C GLU A 57 5.73 8.37 0.05
N LEU A 58 4.41 8.63 -0.05
CA LEU A 58 3.46 7.73 -0.68
C LEU A 58 3.83 7.46 -2.14
N VAL A 59 4.18 8.50 -2.91
CA VAL A 59 4.60 8.35 -4.31
C VAL A 59 5.86 7.48 -4.39
N GLN A 60 6.88 7.78 -3.59
CA GLN A 60 8.13 7.00 -3.57
C GLN A 60 7.90 5.52 -3.22
N VAL A 61 7.06 5.25 -2.22
CA VAL A 61 6.70 3.89 -1.80
C VAL A 61 5.88 3.18 -2.89
N ALA A 62 4.97 3.89 -3.57
CA ALA A 62 4.20 3.34 -4.67
C ALA A 62 5.08 2.96 -5.87
N ASP A 63 6.07 3.79 -6.20
CA ASP A 63 7.03 3.50 -7.28
C ASP A 63 7.88 2.25 -6.95
N LEU A 64 8.39 2.15 -5.72
CA LEU A 64 9.13 0.96 -5.26
C LEU A 64 8.26 -0.31 -5.28
N LEU A 65 7.00 -0.19 -4.90
CA LEU A 65 6.05 -1.29 -4.98
C LEU A 65 5.80 -1.70 -6.43
N LEU A 66 5.63 -0.74 -7.33
CA LEU A 66 5.42 -0.98 -8.76
C LEU A 66 6.62 -1.69 -9.38
N GLU A 67 7.85 -1.29 -9.06
CA GLU A 67 9.08 -1.94 -9.50
C GLU A 67 9.09 -3.42 -9.10
N LYS A 68 8.85 -3.69 -7.80
CA LYS A 68 8.81 -5.06 -7.26
C LYS A 68 7.72 -5.92 -7.89
N VAL A 69 6.53 -5.36 -8.10
CA VAL A 69 5.42 -6.08 -8.74
C VAL A 69 5.72 -6.35 -10.22
N SER A 70 6.35 -5.41 -10.91
CA SER A 70 6.70 -5.55 -12.33
C SER A 70 7.81 -6.58 -12.56
N ALA A 71 8.65 -6.84 -11.55
CA ALA A 71 9.67 -7.88 -11.57
C ALA A 71 9.13 -9.30 -11.33
N LEU A 72 7.84 -9.45 -11.00
CA LEU A 72 7.23 -10.77 -10.84
C LEU A 72 7.04 -11.44 -12.20
N ALA A 73 7.14 -12.77 -12.20
CA ALA A 73 6.78 -13.56 -13.38
C ALA A 73 5.29 -13.33 -13.76
N PRO A 74 4.90 -13.58 -15.02
CA PRO A 74 3.50 -13.53 -15.43
C PRO A 74 2.59 -14.35 -14.50
N LEU A 75 1.30 -14.01 -14.47
CA LEU A 75 0.32 -14.82 -13.76
C LEU A 75 0.42 -16.28 -14.27
N PRO A 76 0.54 -17.27 -13.37
CA PRO A 76 0.54 -18.68 -13.76
C PRO A 76 -0.80 -19.11 -14.39
#